data_AF-A0A5B6U708-F1
#
_entry.id   AF-A0A5B6U708-F1
#
_cell.length_a   1.000
_cell.length_b   1.000
_cell.length_c   1.000
_cell.angle_alpha   90.00
_cell.angle_beta   90.00
_cell.angle_gamma   90.00
#
_symmetry.space_group_name_H-M   'P 1'
#
loop_
_entity.id
_entity.type
_entity.pdbx_description
1 polymer ?
#
loop_
_entity_poly.entity_id
_entity_poly.type
_entity_poly.pdbx_seq_one_letter_code
_entity_poly.pdbx_strand_id
1 'polypeptide(L)'
;MSNIRLVEAKLPTGFRFHPRDEELVCDYLMRKVALTDTFQLMIEVDLNKCEPWDIPETARVNSKEWYFYSHRDRKYATGLRTNRATTSGYWKATGKDKAVHSKGTIVGMRKTLVFYHGRAPKGTKSDCVMHEFRLQPTFNVSTFKEDWVLCRMLHKTKEIG
;
A
#
# COMPACT_ATOMS: atom_id res chain seq x y z
N MET A 1 1.76 18.27 -4.40
CA MET A 1 2.58 17.41 -5.28
C MET A 1 3.29 16.39 -4.41
N SER A 2 3.42 15.12 -4.82
CA SER A 2 4.08 14.09 -4.00
C SER A 2 5.61 14.27 -3.96
N ASN A 3 6.26 13.86 -2.87
CA ASN A 3 7.73 13.92 -2.73
C ASN A 3 8.43 13.09 -3.80
N ILE A 4 7.86 11.94 -4.17
CA ILE A 4 8.35 11.11 -5.28
C ILE A 4 8.36 11.89 -6.61
N ARG A 5 7.29 12.63 -6.94
CA ARG A 5 7.25 13.47 -8.15
C ARG A 5 8.28 14.61 -8.11
N LEU A 6 8.56 15.17 -6.93
CA LEU A 6 9.61 16.17 -6.78
C LEU A 6 11.00 15.60 -7.07
N VAL A 7 11.24 14.33 -6.74
CA VAL A 7 12.48 13.62 -7.12
C VAL A 7 12.51 13.37 -8.63
N GLU A 8 11.43 12.86 -9.22
CA GLU A 8 11.33 12.63 -10.67
C GLU A 8 11.61 13.90 -11.49
N ALA A 9 11.13 15.06 -11.03
CA ALA A 9 11.34 16.35 -11.70
C ALA A 9 12.81 16.79 -11.75
N LYS A 10 13.68 16.19 -10.92
CA LYS A 10 15.13 16.44 -10.91
C LYS A 10 15.93 15.41 -11.72
N LEU A 11 15.26 14.39 -12.27
CA LEU A 11 15.88 13.35 -13.09
C LEU A 11 15.66 13.64 -14.59
N PRO A 12 16.48 13.06 -15.48
CA PRO A 12 16.27 13.20 -16.91
C PRO A 12 14.87 12.75 -17.36
N THR A 13 14.40 13.30 -18.48
CA THR A 13 13.10 12.92 -19.03
C THR A 13 13.02 11.41 -19.27
N GLY A 14 11.88 10.81 -18.90
CA GLY A 14 11.63 9.37 -19.01
C GLY A 14 11.90 8.58 -17.73
N PHE A 15 12.64 9.13 -16.76
CA PHE A 15 12.80 8.49 -15.45
C PHE A 15 11.49 8.56 -14.67
N ARG A 16 11.06 7.40 -14.16
CA ARG A 16 9.81 7.24 -13.41
C ARG A 16 10.01 6.33 -12.23
N PHE A 17 9.23 6.59 -11.19
CA PHE A 17 9.10 5.70 -10.05
C PHE A 17 8.32 4.45 -10.47
N HIS A 18 9.08 3.38 -10.74
CA HIS A 18 8.55 2.08 -11.14
C HIS A 18 9.19 0.95 -10.34
N PRO A 19 9.00 0.93 -9.00
CA PRO A 19 9.69 -0.02 -8.14
C PRO A 19 9.14 -1.45 -8.32
N ARG A 20 10.05 -2.42 -8.17
CA ARG A 20 9.75 -3.84 -8.05
C ARG A 20 9.14 -4.14 -6.68
N ASP A 21 8.43 -5.26 -6.58
CA ASP A 21 7.85 -5.71 -5.31
C ASP A 21 8.92 -5.77 -4.20
N GLU A 22 10.15 -6.23 -4.51
CA GLU A 22 11.24 -6.31 -3.53
C GLU A 22 11.76 -4.94 -3.09
N GLU A 23 11.85 -3.96 -3.99
CA GLU A 23 12.32 -2.61 -3.68
C GLU A 23 11.31 -1.91 -2.75
N LEU A 24 10.01 -2.06 -3.02
CA LEU A 24 8.96 -1.56 -2.12
C LEU A 24 9.10 -2.10 -0.69
N VAL A 25 9.49 -3.37 -0.55
CA VAL A 25 9.66 -3.99 0.77
C VAL A 25 10.98 -3.59 1.42
N CYS A 26 12.11 -3.76 0.72
CA CYS A 26 13.46 -3.60 1.27
C CYS A 26 13.90 -2.14 1.37
N ASP A 27 13.59 -1.32 0.37
CA ASP A 27 14.11 0.05 0.29
C ASP A 27 13.14 1.10 0.83
N TYR A 28 11.84 0.80 0.88
CA TYR A 28 10.83 1.73 1.40
C TYR A 28 10.26 1.26 2.74
N LEU A 29 9.53 0.14 2.75
CA LEU A 29 8.84 -0.31 3.96
C LEU A 29 9.79 -0.67 5.11
N MET A 30 10.87 -1.39 4.83
CA MET A 30 11.86 -1.74 5.86
C MET A 30 12.53 -0.49 6.47
N ARG A 31 12.82 0.53 5.66
CA ARG A 31 13.39 1.80 6.14
C ARG A 31 12.40 2.58 6.99
N LYS A 32 11.12 2.61 6.60
CA LYS A 32 10.04 3.21 7.40
C LYS A 32 9.92 2.55 8.76
N VAL A 33 9.89 1.21 8.81
CA VAL A 33 9.80 0.45 10.07
C VAL A 33 11.06 0.63 10.92
N ALA A 34 12.24 0.64 10.31
CA ALA A 34 13.51 0.89 11.00
C ALA A 34 13.69 2.35 11.46
N LEU A 35 12.72 3.25 11.20
CA LEU A 35 12.81 4.69 11.44
C LEU A 35 14.03 5.35 10.79
N THR A 36 14.47 4.80 9.66
CA THR A 36 15.60 5.30 8.84
C THR A 36 15.15 5.91 7.52
N ASP A 37 13.84 6.11 7.34
CA ASP A 37 13.29 6.85 6.19
C ASP A 37 13.53 8.36 6.36
N THR A 38 14.70 8.81 5.92
CA THR A 38 15.16 10.21 6.01
C THR A 38 14.46 11.13 5.01
N PHE A 39 13.93 10.58 3.92
CA PHE A 39 13.37 11.38 2.81
C PHE A 39 11.85 11.51 2.87
N GLN A 40 11.17 10.71 3.71
CA GLN A 40 9.71 10.73 3.89
C GLN A 40 8.99 10.78 2.54
N LEU A 41 9.38 9.89 1.63
CA LEU A 41 8.93 9.93 0.23
C LEU A 41 7.44 9.62 0.08
N MET A 42 6.87 8.90 1.05
CA MET A 42 5.46 8.51 1.08
C MET A 42 4.80 9.02 2.36
N ILE A 43 3.54 9.42 2.23
CA ILE A 43 2.73 9.88 3.37
C ILE A 43 2.11 8.69 4.12
N GLU A 44 1.61 8.96 5.32
CA GLU A 44 0.79 8.03 6.08
C GLU A 44 -0.69 8.29 5.79
N VAL A 45 -1.48 7.22 5.61
CA VAL A 45 -2.92 7.28 5.37
C VAL A 45 -3.63 6.27 6.27
N ASP A 46 -4.66 6.73 6.99
CA ASP A 46 -5.57 5.87 7.75
C ASP A 46 -6.67 5.34 6.82
N LEU A 47 -6.50 4.10 6.35
CA LEU A 47 -7.44 3.46 5.42
C LEU A 47 -8.85 3.19 5.99
N ASN A 48 -9.05 3.29 7.30
CA ASN A 48 -10.40 3.14 7.87
C ASN A 48 -11.20 4.45 7.79
N LYS A 49 -10.53 5.58 7.64
CA LYS A 49 -11.12 6.92 7.60
C LYS A 49 -11.04 7.58 6.23
N CYS A 50 -10.50 6.87 5.24
CA CYS A 50 -10.24 7.40 3.92
C CYS A 50 -10.84 6.48 2.86
N GLU A 51 -11.68 7.04 1.99
CA GLU A 51 -12.19 6.33 0.83
C GLU A 51 -11.12 6.27 -0.28
N PRO A 52 -11.21 5.33 -1.23
CA PRO A 52 -10.24 5.23 -2.32
C PRO A 52 -10.09 6.51 -3.16
N TRP A 53 -11.16 7.27 -3.35
CA TRP A 53 -11.14 8.54 -4.09
C TRP A 53 -10.69 9.74 -3.24
N ASP A 54 -10.63 9.58 -1.92
CA ASP A 54 -10.19 10.60 -0.97
C ASP A 54 -8.70 10.47 -0.61
N ILE A 55 -8.00 9.47 -1.18
CA ILE A 55 -6.56 9.30 -0.95
C ILE A 55 -5.83 10.58 -1.38
N PRO A 56 -5.00 11.19 -0.50
CA PRO A 56 -4.43 12.48 -0.78
C PRO A 56 -3.62 12.54 -2.09
N GLU A 57 -3.76 13.64 -2.81
CA GLU A 57 -3.01 13.91 -4.05
C GLU A 57 -1.48 13.91 -3.83
N THR A 58 -1.02 14.15 -2.60
CA THR A 58 0.38 14.04 -2.18
C THR A 58 0.89 12.59 -2.14
N ALA A 59 0.03 11.57 -2.17
CA ALA A 59 0.42 10.18 -2.39
C ALA A 59 0.46 9.80 -3.89
N ARG A 60 -0.09 10.64 -4.77
CA ARG A 60 -0.21 10.34 -6.20
C ARG A 60 1.15 10.45 -6.89
N VAL A 61 1.60 9.37 -7.52
CA VAL A 61 2.89 9.32 -8.23
C VAL A 61 2.70 9.48 -9.73
N ASN A 62 1.66 8.90 -10.32
CA ASN A 62 1.31 9.11 -11.73
C ASN A 62 -0.22 9.25 -11.89
N SER A 63 -0.75 9.21 -13.11
CA SER A 63 -2.20 9.42 -13.33
C SER A 63 -3.09 8.32 -12.75
N LYS A 64 -2.53 7.12 -12.48
CA LYS A 64 -3.31 5.93 -12.09
C LYS A 64 -2.85 5.31 -10.77
N GLU A 65 -1.78 5.80 -10.15
CA GLU A 65 -1.13 5.14 -9.01
C GLU A 65 -0.79 6.08 -7.86
N TRP A 66 -1.07 5.57 -6.65
CA TRP A 66 -0.78 6.20 -5.37
C TRP A 66 0.04 5.26 -4.51
N TYR A 67 0.99 5.82 -3.76
CA TYR A 67 1.86 5.11 -2.84
C TYR A 67 1.84 5.78 -1.47
N PHE A 68 1.58 5.00 -0.42
CA PHE A 68 1.48 5.51 0.94
C PHE A 68 1.74 4.41 1.96
N TYR A 69 2.07 4.79 3.18
CA TYR A 69 2.09 3.90 4.33
C TYR A 69 0.73 3.88 5.02
N SER A 70 0.34 2.74 5.55
CA SER A 70 -0.83 2.61 6.43
C SER A 70 -0.47 1.75 7.62
N HIS A 71 -1.03 2.07 8.78
CA HIS A 71 -0.98 1.14 9.91
C HIS A 71 -2.01 0.04 9.69
N ARG A 72 -1.69 -1.23 9.99
CA ARG A 72 -2.72 -2.27 9.99
C ARG A 72 -3.58 -2.11 11.24
N ASP A 73 -4.83 -1.75 11.04
CA ASP A 73 -5.81 -1.77 12.11
C ASP A 73 -6.31 -3.20 12.34
N ARG A 74 -6.14 -3.74 13.54
CA ARG A 74 -6.62 -5.08 13.88
C ARG A 74 -8.10 -4.98 14.20
N LYS A 75 -8.94 -5.71 13.45
CA LYS A 75 -10.39 -5.78 13.69
C LYS A 75 -10.72 -6.29 15.10
N TYR A 76 -9.88 -7.15 15.65
CA TYR A 76 -10.03 -7.72 16.99
C TYR A 76 -8.68 -7.70 17.71
N ALA A 77 -8.68 -7.47 19.03
CA ALA A 77 -7.46 -7.40 19.84
C ALA A 77 -6.58 -8.67 19.72
N THR A 78 -7.20 -9.85 19.54
CA THR A 78 -6.53 -11.16 19.51
C THR A 78 -6.46 -11.79 18.12
N GLY A 79 -6.88 -11.08 17.06
CA GLY A 79 -7.01 -11.65 15.72
C GLY A 79 -6.08 -11.05 14.67
N LEU A 80 -5.73 -11.84 13.65
CA LEU A 80 -4.95 -11.39 12.47
C LEU A 80 -5.82 -10.66 11.43
N ARG A 81 -7.12 -10.57 11.66
CA ARG A 81 -8.07 -9.95 10.73
C ARG A 81 -7.94 -8.44 10.81
N THR A 82 -7.58 -7.82 9.70
CA THR A 82 -7.48 -6.35 9.60
C THR A 82 -8.87 -5.74 9.36
N ASN A 83 -9.15 -4.61 10.01
CA ASN A 83 -10.30 -3.78 9.69
C ASN A 83 -10.07 -3.11 8.34
N ARG A 84 -11.11 -3.15 7.51
CA ARG A 84 -11.05 -2.78 6.10
C ARG A 84 -12.36 -2.14 5.65
N ALA A 85 -13.22 -1.79 6.59
CA ALA A 85 -14.46 -1.08 6.31
C ALA A 85 -14.17 0.42 6.30
N THR A 86 -14.80 1.11 5.36
CA THR A 86 -14.86 2.57 5.29
C THR A 86 -16.32 3.00 5.49
N THR A 87 -16.59 4.30 5.44
CA THR A 87 -17.96 4.83 5.53
C THR A 87 -18.83 4.32 4.38
N SER A 88 -18.28 4.31 3.17
CA SER A 88 -18.99 4.07 1.92
C SER A 88 -18.85 2.64 1.40
N GLY A 89 -17.96 1.84 1.98
CA GLY A 89 -17.63 0.52 1.44
C GLY A 89 -16.66 -0.30 2.28
N TYR A 90 -15.96 -1.22 1.62
CA TYR A 90 -14.94 -2.04 2.25
C TYR A 90 -13.91 -2.58 1.26
N TRP A 91 -12.68 -2.75 1.74
CA TRP A 91 -11.61 -3.45 1.02
C TRP A 91 -11.71 -4.96 1.22
N LYS A 92 -11.94 -5.69 0.12
CA LYS A 92 -11.99 -7.15 0.09
C LYS A 92 -10.68 -7.72 -0.42
N ALA A 93 -10.02 -8.51 0.42
CA ALA A 93 -8.90 -9.34 0.01
C ALA A 93 -9.30 -10.29 -1.14
N THR A 94 -8.49 -10.34 -2.19
CA THR A 94 -8.67 -11.23 -3.35
C THR A 94 -7.38 -11.96 -3.68
N GLY A 95 -7.51 -13.16 -4.26
CA GLY A 95 -6.38 -14.01 -4.63
C GLY A 95 -5.55 -14.54 -3.45
N LYS A 96 -4.59 -15.39 -3.79
CA LYS A 96 -3.57 -15.90 -2.86
C LYS A 96 -2.57 -14.77 -2.55
N ASP A 97 -2.11 -14.74 -1.31
CA ASP A 97 -1.04 -13.84 -0.90
C ASP A 97 0.26 -14.21 -1.64
N LYS A 98 0.96 -13.22 -2.20
CA LYS A 98 2.17 -13.47 -3.01
C LYS A 98 3.42 -13.19 -2.18
N ALA A 99 4.33 -14.16 -2.09
CA ALA A 99 5.62 -13.95 -1.45
C ALA A 99 6.49 -12.99 -2.26
N VAL A 100 7.08 -12.02 -1.58
CA VAL A 100 8.08 -11.10 -2.13
C VAL A 100 9.44 -11.63 -1.74
N HIS A 101 10.28 -11.88 -2.75
CA HIS A 101 11.62 -12.45 -2.55
C HIS A 101 12.68 -11.39 -2.83
N SER A 102 13.76 -11.41 -2.06
CA SER A 102 15.02 -10.77 -2.42
C SER A 102 16.16 -11.74 -2.21
N LYS A 103 17.01 -11.89 -3.24
CA LYS A 103 18.17 -12.81 -3.25
C LYS A 103 17.83 -14.25 -2.78
N GLY A 104 16.64 -14.75 -3.14
CA GLY A 104 16.18 -16.09 -2.77
C GLY A 104 15.49 -16.21 -1.42
N THR A 105 15.47 -15.15 -0.61
CA THR A 105 14.83 -15.13 0.71
C THR A 105 13.51 -14.37 0.67
N ILE A 106 12.48 -14.87 1.35
CA ILE A 106 11.20 -14.17 1.50
C ILE A 106 11.40 -12.95 2.41
N VAL A 107 11.28 -11.76 1.83
CA VAL A 107 11.41 -10.47 2.55
C VAL A 107 10.06 -9.92 3.01
N GLY A 108 8.97 -10.37 2.39
CA GLY A 108 7.64 -9.88 2.69
C GLY A 108 6.54 -10.62 1.93
N MET A 109 5.33 -10.11 2.07
CA MET A 109 4.14 -10.63 1.41
C MET A 109 3.35 -9.48 0.77
N ARG A 110 2.74 -9.74 -0.38
CA ARG A 110 1.89 -8.80 -1.12
C ARG A 110 0.47 -9.35 -1.22
N LYS A 111 -0.46 -8.69 -0.53
CA LYS A 111 -1.88 -8.98 -0.60
C LYS A 111 -2.58 -8.06 -1.59
N THR A 112 -3.43 -8.62 -2.46
CA THR A 112 -4.28 -7.82 -3.34
C THR A 112 -5.65 -7.61 -2.70
N LEU A 113 -6.15 -6.38 -2.77
CA LEU A 113 -7.45 -5.96 -2.31
C LEU A 113 -8.21 -5.26 -3.42
N VAL A 114 -9.53 -5.38 -3.39
CA VAL A 114 -10.44 -4.64 -4.27
C VAL A 114 -11.48 -3.96 -3.41
N PHE A 115 -11.77 -2.70 -3.70
CA PHE A 115 -12.80 -1.97 -2.97
C PHE A 115 -14.20 -2.33 -3.48
N TYR A 116 -15.15 -2.36 -2.54
CA TYR A 116 -16.56 -2.62 -2.81
C TYR A 116 -17.39 -1.51 -2.17
N HIS A 117 -18.29 -0.90 -2.92
CA HIS A 117 -19.26 0.07 -2.41
C HIS A 117 -20.41 -0.62 -1.67
N GLY A 118 -20.89 -0.02 -0.59
CA GLY A 118 -21.97 -0.54 0.24
C GLY A 118 -21.50 -1.54 1.32
N ARG A 119 -22.44 -2.09 2.07
CA ARG A 119 -22.14 -2.96 3.20
C ARG A 119 -21.79 -4.39 2.78
N ALA A 120 -20.76 -4.95 3.40
CA ALA A 120 -20.42 -6.36 3.24
C ALA A 120 -21.57 -7.28 3.72
N PRO A 121 -21.78 -8.45 3.09
CA PRO A 121 -21.08 -8.97 1.92
C PRO A 121 -21.70 -8.56 0.57
N LYS A 122 -22.75 -7.73 0.56
CA LYS A 122 -23.58 -7.41 -0.62
C LYS A 122 -23.07 -6.19 -1.42
N GLY A 123 -21.81 -5.79 -1.23
CA GLY A 123 -21.27 -4.61 -1.88
C GLY A 123 -21.07 -4.79 -3.40
N THR A 124 -20.99 -3.68 -4.12
CA THR A 124 -20.70 -3.65 -5.56
C THR A 124 -19.22 -3.37 -5.80
N LYS A 125 -18.56 -4.24 -6.58
CA LYS A 125 -17.13 -4.14 -6.88
C LYS A 125 -16.83 -2.81 -7.60
N SER A 126 -15.78 -2.11 -7.16
CA SER A 126 -15.27 -0.92 -7.84
C SER A 126 -14.02 -1.24 -8.67
N ASP A 127 -13.51 -0.22 -9.36
CA ASP A 127 -12.28 -0.27 -10.15
C ASP A 127 -11.03 0.10 -9.33
N CYS A 128 -11.17 0.31 -8.02
CA CYS A 128 -10.06 0.56 -7.10
C CYS A 128 -9.43 -0.76 -6.65
N VAL A 129 -8.14 -0.91 -6.92
CA VAL A 129 -7.33 -2.08 -6.52
C VAL A 129 -6.20 -1.60 -5.64
N MET A 130 -5.86 -2.36 -4.60
CA MET A 130 -4.71 -2.07 -3.75
C MET A 130 -3.81 -3.29 -3.63
N HIS A 131 -2.51 -3.05 -3.70
CA HIS A 131 -1.48 -4.00 -3.28
C HIS A 131 -0.94 -3.54 -1.93
N GLU A 132 -1.20 -4.34 -0.89
CA GLU A 132 -0.73 -4.15 0.48
C GLU A 132 0.51 -5.02 0.69
N PHE A 133 1.65 -4.39 0.97
CA PHE A 133 2.93 -5.04 1.21
C PHE A 133 3.23 -5.05 2.72
N ARG A 134 3.61 -6.21 3.24
CA ARG A 134 4.03 -6.39 4.64
C ARG A 134 5.39 -7.07 4.73
N LEU A 135 6.16 -6.74 5.78
CA LEU A 135 7.42 -7.41 6.08
C LEU A 135 7.19 -8.84 6.58
N GLN A 136 8.14 -9.72 6.27
CA GLN A 136 8.22 -11.04 6.87
C GLN A 136 8.94 -10.92 8.23
N PRO A 137 8.44 -11.53 9.33
CA PRO A 137 9.02 -11.40 10.68
C PRO A 137 10.42 -12.01 10.89
N THR A 138 11.06 -12.54 9.84
CA THR A 138 12.31 -13.32 9.92
C THR A 138 13.58 -12.48 9.98
N PHE A 139 13.49 -11.19 9.65
CA PHE A 139 14.56 -10.23 9.92
C PHE A 139 14.44 -9.85 11.40
N ASN A 140 15.54 -9.57 12.11
CA ASN A 140 15.60 -9.14 13.53
C ASN A 140 14.89 -7.77 13.77
N VAL A 141 13.67 -7.65 13.29
CA VAL A 141 12.71 -6.55 13.34
C VAL A 141 11.68 -6.86 14.43
N SER A 142 11.88 -7.92 15.22
CA SER A 142 11.11 -8.25 16.43
C SER A 142 11.09 -7.10 17.46
N THR A 143 11.98 -6.12 17.31
CA THR A 143 12.03 -4.90 18.12
C THR A 143 11.06 -3.81 17.65
N PHE A 144 10.60 -3.84 16.40
CA PHE A 144 9.72 -2.80 15.86
C PHE A 144 8.26 -3.23 16.01
N LYS A 145 7.60 -2.62 17.01
CA LYS A 145 6.23 -2.93 17.44
C LYS A 145 5.13 -2.44 16.47
N GLU A 146 5.49 -1.76 15.39
CA GLU A 146 4.54 -1.07 14.53
C GLU A 146 4.20 -1.91 13.29
N ASP A 147 2.92 -2.27 13.14
CA ASP A 147 2.38 -3.08 12.04
C ASP A 147 2.16 -2.19 10.79
N TRP A 148 3.23 -1.52 10.31
CA TRP A 148 3.19 -0.74 9.08
C TRP A 148 3.09 -1.63 7.84
N VAL A 149 2.32 -1.15 6.87
CA VAL A 149 2.29 -1.68 5.50
C VAL A 149 2.54 -0.57 4.51
N LEU A 150 3.10 -0.93 3.35
CA LEU A 150 3.16 -0.07 2.18
C LEU A 150 2.01 -0.44 1.26
N CYS A 151 1.26 0.55 0.81
CA CYS A 151 0.14 0.37 -0.08
C CYS A 151 0.42 1.03 -1.44
N ARG A 152 0.25 0.26 -2.52
CA ARG A 152 0.13 0.77 -3.89
C ARG A 152 -1.32 0.66 -4.31
N MET A 153 -2.02 1.79 -4.43
CA MET A 153 -3.39 1.83 -4.92
C MET A 153 -3.39 2.18 -6.40
N LEU A 154 -4.21 1.46 -7.17
CA LEU A 154 -4.44 1.66 -8.58
C LEU A 154 -5.92 1.95 -8.82
N HIS A 155 -6.20 2.96 -9.64
CA HIS A 155 -7.54 3.18 -10.17
C HIS A 155 -7.59 2.71 -11.63
N LYS A 156 -8.35 1.64 -11.90
CA LYS A 156 -8.54 1.17 -13.28
C LYS A 156 -9.50 2.13 -13.99
N THR A 157 -8.99 2.94 -14.89
CA THR A 157 -9.85 3.63 -15.85
C THR A 157 -10.29 2.61 -16.89
N LYS A 158 -11.60 2.43 -17.09
CA LYS A 158 -12.11 1.74 -18.28
C LYS A 158 -11.73 2.61 -19.47
N GLU A 159 -10.82 2.14 -20.31
CA GLU A 159 -10.65 2.73 -21.63
C GLU A 159 -11.97 2.48 -22.38
N ILE A 160 -12.69 3.56 -22.67
CA ILE A 160 -13.83 3.53 -23.59
C ILE A 160 -13.18 3.37 -24.97
N GLY A 161 -13.10 2.13 -25.44
CA GLY A 161 -12.77 1.82 -26.83
C GLY A 161 -13.93 2.12 -27.76
#